data_AF-A0A7C1YDH2-F1
#
_entry.id   AF-A0A7C1YDH2-F1
#
_cell.length_a   1.000
_cell.length_b   1.000
_cell.length_c   1.000
_cell.angle_alpha   90.00
_cell.angle_beta   90.00
_cell.angle_gamma   90.00
#
_symmetry.space_group_name_H-M   'P 1'
#
loop_
_entity.id
_entity.type
_entity.pdbx_description
1 polymer ?
#
loop_
_entity_poly.entity_id
_entity_poly.type
_entity_poly.pdbx_seq_one_letter_code
_entity_poly.pdbx_strand_id
1 'polypeptide(L)'
;MQFTFKALDHTIFAPLYGLSDEALREKGVIPYIADGGGFPCRVSLEDAAVGDRVLLLNHIYLETHSPYRGRHAIFVRDGATSTQLPPNEIPEMILKRPQSLRAFDRDDMMLEAMVAEGGQVKDAIEELGRLKDVTYLHLHNAAYGCFMARVEYG
;
A
#
# COMPACT_ATOMS: atom_id res chain seq x y z
N MET A 1 3.91 -20.55 7.42
CA MET A 1 4.51 -19.27 7.84
C MET A 1 3.39 -18.26 7.93
N GLN A 2 3.38 -17.41 8.96
CA GLN A 2 2.36 -16.36 9.07
C GLN A 2 2.83 -15.10 8.36
N PHE A 3 1.92 -14.34 7.78
CA PHE A 3 2.21 -13.02 7.22
C PHE A 3 1.22 -11.98 7.73
N THR A 4 1.59 -10.70 7.69
CA THR A 4 0.70 -9.60 8.07
C THR A 4 0.88 -8.42 7.13
N PHE A 5 -0.23 -7.85 6.70
CA PHE A 5 -0.26 -6.60 5.97
C PHE A 5 -0.08 -5.41 6.92
N LYS A 6 0.83 -4.50 6.56
CA LYS A 6 1.11 -3.28 7.32
C LYS A 6 0.44 -2.07 6.68
N ALA A 7 -0.47 -1.47 7.43
CA ALA A 7 -1.00 -0.15 7.14
C ALA A 7 0.08 0.91 7.31
N LEU A 8 -0.01 1.99 6.52
CA LEU A 8 0.82 3.16 6.76
C LEU A 8 0.40 3.87 8.05
N ASP A 9 1.37 4.46 8.73
CA ASP A 9 1.11 5.27 9.92
C ASP A 9 0.35 6.54 9.54
N HIS A 10 -0.86 6.68 10.05
CA HIS A 10 -1.75 7.81 9.84
C HIS A 10 -1.15 9.14 10.34
N THR A 11 -0.25 9.11 11.32
CA THR A 11 0.37 10.33 11.86
C THR A 11 1.21 11.07 10.81
N ILE A 12 1.72 10.36 9.80
CA ILE A 12 2.43 10.93 8.65
C ILE A 12 1.51 11.85 7.84
N PHE A 13 0.21 11.50 7.76
CA PHE A 13 -0.78 12.20 6.96
C PHE A 13 -1.67 13.14 7.77
N ALA A 14 -1.64 13.03 9.10
CA ALA A 14 -2.41 13.88 10.02
C ALA A 14 -2.31 15.39 9.73
N PRO A 15 -1.13 15.96 9.36
CA PRO A 15 -1.03 17.37 9.00
C PRO A 15 -1.81 17.79 7.74
N LEU A 16 -2.24 16.83 6.91
CA LEU A 16 -3.04 17.07 5.70
C LEU A 16 -4.54 16.99 5.96
N TYR A 17 -4.95 16.32 7.02
CA TYR A 17 -6.36 16.03 7.26
C TYR A 17 -7.16 17.29 7.55
N GLY A 18 -8.37 17.37 6.99
CA GLY A 18 -9.28 18.50 7.16
C GLY A 18 -8.82 19.82 6.53
N LEU A 19 -7.67 19.86 5.85
CA LEU A 19 -7.23 21.05 5.14
C LEU A 19 -8.20 21.43 4.01
N SER A 20 -8.24 22.72 3.68
CA SER A 20 -8.97 23.20 2.53
C SER A 20 -8.37 22.63 1.23
N ASP A 21 -9.20 22.56 0.22
CA ASP A 21 -8.84 22.13 -1.13
C ASP A 21 -7.68 22.94 -1.75
N GLU A 22 -7.60 24.22 -1.41
CA GLU A 22 -6.53 25.13 -1.83
C GLU A 22 -5.22 24.79 -1.09
N ALA A 23 -5.27 24.68 0.25
CA ALA A 23 -4.11 24.36 1.06
C ALA A 23 -3.52 22.96 0.75
N LEU A 24 -4.37 22.00 0.36
CA LEU A 24 -3.90 20.69 -0.12
C LEU A 24 -3.14 20.81 -1.45
N ARG A 25 -3.68 21.57 -2.41
CA ARG A 25 -3.05 21.76 -3.74
C ARG A 25 -1.72 22.49 -3.63
N GLU A 26 -1.59 23.47 -2.73
CA GLU A 26 -0.32 24.13 -2.42
C GLU A 26 0.76 23.15 -1.93
N LYS A 27 0.34 22.05 -1.30
CA LYS A 27 1.22 20.96 -0.84
C LYS A 27 1.41 19.85 -1.88
N GLY A 28 0.89 20.02 -3.10
CA GLY A 28 0.93 19.01 -4.16
C GLY A 28 0.01 17.81 -3.90
N VAL A 29 -0.99 17.97 -3.03
CA VAL A 29 -2.01 16.95 -2.73
C VAL A 29 -3.28 17.28 -3.49
N ILE A 30 -3.83 16.31 -4.20
CA ILE A 30 -5.06 16.49 -4.97
C ILE A 30 -6.22 15.83 -4.20
N PRO A 31 -7.17 16.61 -3.67
CA PRO A 31 -8.37 16.06 -3.04
C PRO A 31 -9.34 15.53 -4.10
N TYR A 32 -9.99 14.41 -3.78
CA TYR A 32 -11.10 13.83 -4.53
C TYR A 32 -12.23 13.48 -3.58
N ILE A 33 -13.45 13.42 -4.12
CA ILE A 33 -14.56 12.71 -3.50
C ILE A 33 -14.67 11.38 -4.21
N ALA A 34 -14.61 10.29 -3.47
CA ALA A 34 -14.76 8.96 -4.03
C ALA A 34 -16.16 8.81 -4.63
N ASP A 35 -16.23 8.42 -5.89
CA ASP A 35 -17.45 8.26 -6.68
C ASP A 35 -17.73 6.78 -7.04
N GLY A 36 -16.88 5.87 -6.57
CA GLY A 36 -16.98 4.44 -6.79
C GLY A 36 -15.73 3.70 -6.34
N GLY A 37 -15.44 2.55 -6.97
CA GLY A 37 -14.19 1.83 -6.76
C GLY A 37 -12.98 2.59 -7.32
N GLY A 38 -11.77 2.23 -6.88
CA GLY A 38 -10.52 2.80 -7.41
C GLY A 38 -9.79 3.75 -6.45
N PHE A 39 -10.28 3.91 -5.23
CA PHE A 39 -9.65 4.75 -4.19
C PHE A 39 -9.14 3.93 -2.99
N PRO A 40 -8.14 3.04 -3.16
CA PRO A 40 -7.60 2.25 -2.06
C PRO A 40 -6.84 3.10 -1.04
N CYS A 41 -7.30 3.11 0.20
CA CYS A 41 -6.64 3.82 1.28
C CYS A 41 -5.47 3.00 1.85
N ARG A 42 -4.25 3.55 1.83
CA ARG A 42 -3.05 2.85 2.36
C ARG A 42 -2.96 2.87 3.89
N VAL A 43 -3.81 3.66 4.55
CA VAL A 43 -3.84 3.80 6.01
C VAL A 43 -4.88 2.86 6.64
N SER A 44 -6.10 2.80 6.09
CA SER A 44 -7.13 1.88 6.58
C SER A 44 -7.07 0.50 5.92
N LEU A 45 -6.29 0.33 4.83
CA LEU A 45 -6.24 -0.88 3.99
C LEU A 45 -7.61 -1.29 3.41
N GLU A 46 -8.49 -0.30 3.22
CA GLU A 46 -9.82 -0.45 2.65
C GLU A 46 -9.98 0.49 1.45
N ASP A 47 -10.88 0.14 0.52
CA ASP A 47 -11.31 1.12 -0.48
C ASP A 47 -12.18 2.20 0.19
N ALA A 48 -12.04 3.45 -0.25
CA ALA A 48 -12.92 4.53 0.19
C ALA A 48 -14.37 4.27 -0.26
N ALA A 49 -15.33 4.63 0.59
CA ALA A 49 -16.74 4.57 0.26
C ALA A 49 -17.15 5.76 -0.62
N VAL A 50 -18.23 5.62 -1.39
CA VAL A 50 -18.78 6.75 -2.16
C VAL A 50 -19.12 7.91 -1.22
N GLY A 51 -18.62 9.10 -1.54
CA GLY A 51 -18.76 10.30 -0.72
C GLY A 51 -17.59 10.55 0.24
N ASP A 52 -16.71 9.58 0.47
CA ASP A 52 -15.50 9.80 1.26
C ASP A 52 -14.57 10.80 0.57
N ARG A 53 -13.96 11.68 1.36
CA ARG A 53 -12.87 12.53 0.88
C ARG A 53 -11.55 11.75 0.91
N VAL A 54 -10.83 11.76 -0.20
CA VAL A 54 -9.55 11.08 -0.35
C VAL A 54 -8.48 12.02 -0.90
N LEU A 55 -7.26 11.77 -0.49
CA LEU A 55 -6.08 12.56 -0.80
C LEU A 55 -5.17 11.75 -1.73
N LEU A 56 -4.98 12.22 -2.96
CA LEU A 56 -3.97 11.71 -3.86
C LEU A 56 -2.66 12.48 -3.62
N LEU A 57 -1.63 11.76 -3.18
CA LEU A 57 -0.33 12.34 -2.82
C LEU A 57 0.82 11.41 -3.20
N ASN A 58 2.03 11.95 -3.29
CA ASN A 58 3.23 11.16 -3.51
C ASN A 58 3.82 10.66 -2.18
N HIS A 59 4.04 9.37 -2.04
CA HIS A 59 4.56 8.74 -0.82
C HIS A 59 5.82 7.93 -1.14
N ILE A 60 6.85 8.08 -0.28
CA ILE A 60 8.08 7.29 -0.32
C ILE A 60 7.80 5.97 0.40
N TYR A 61 7.70 4.88 -0.35
CA TYR A 61 7.38 3.55 0.20
C TYR A 61 8.65 2.73 0.53
N LEU A 62 9.81 3.15 0.04
CA LEU A 62 11.11 2.57 0.37
C LEU A 62 12.13 3.71 0.53
N GLU A 63 12.36 4.14 1.76
CA GLU A 63 13.24 5.27 2.10
C GLU A 63 14.64 4.79 2.49
N THR A 64 15.33 4.09 1.59
CA THR A 64 16.66 3.51 1.86
C THR A 64 17.67 3.87 0.77
N HIS A 65 18.93 3.43 0.91
CA HIS A 65 19.98 3.64 -0.09
C HIS A 65 19.97 2.59 -1.22
N SER A 66 19.07 1.62 -1.16
CA SER A 66 18.90 0.61 -2.20
C SER A 66 18.61 1.26 -3.57
N PRO A 67 19.08 0.66 -4.69
CA PRO A 67 18.69 1.08 -6.03
C PRO A 67 17.16 1.00 -6.27
N TYR A 68 16.43 0.28 -5.43
CA TYR A 68 14.98 0.18 -5.48
C TYR A 68 14.25 1.28 -4.70
N ARG A 69 14.97 2.23 -4.07
CA ARG A 69 14.39 3.41 -3.41
C ARG A 69 13.31 4.03 -4.29
N GLY A 70 12.12 4.18 -3.74
CA GLY A 70 10.95 4.46 -4.57
C GLY A 70 9.90 5.31 -3.88
N ARG A 71 9.22 6.11 -4.71
CA ARG A 71 8.06 6.90 -4.31
C ARG A 71 7.04 6.92 -5.44
N HIS A 72 5.75 6.90 -5.10
CA HIS A 72 4.69 6.94 -6.10
C HIS A 72 3.43 7.61 -5.54
N ALA A 73 2.52 8.00 -6.43
CA ALA A 73 1.19 8.43 -6.06
C ALA A 73 0.41 7.30 -5.35
N ILE A 74 -0.21 7.62 -4.22
CA ILE A 74 -1.11 6.75 -3.44
C ILE A 74 -2.37 7.52 -3.03
N PHE A 75 -3.42 6.79 -2.67
CA PHE A 75 -4.59 7.37 -2.00
C PHE A 75 -4.54 7.14 -0.49
N VAL A 76 -4.95 8.15 0.26
CA VAL A 76 -5.22 8.11 1.70
C VAL A 76 -6.58 8.77 1.95
N ARG A 77 -7.46 8.13 2.73
CA ARG A 77 -8.74 8.74 3.14
C ARG A 77 -8.47 9.87 4.15
N ASP A 78 -9.11 11.02 3.94
CA ASP A 78 -9.00 12.18 4.82
C ASP A 78 -9.53 11.82 6.22
N GLY A 79 -8.68 11.87 7.24
CA GLY A 79 -9.02 11.47 8.61
C GLY A 79 -8.92 9.97 8.92
N ALA A 80 -8.36 9.14 8.03
CA ALA A 80 -8.21 7.71 8.30
C ALA A 80 -7.20 7.44 9.43
N THR A 81 -7.50 6.41 10.23
CA THR A 81 -6.62 5.86 11.27
C THR A 81 -6.00 4.55 10.80
N SER A 82 -4.75 4.29 11.24
CA SER A 82 -4.05 3.06 10.88
C SER A 82 -4.76 1.84 11.45
N THR A 83 -5.02 0.85 10.61
CA THR A 83 -5.56 -0.45 11.05
C THR A 83 -4.46 -1.45 11.39
N GLN A 84 -4.79 -2.44 12.21
CA GLN A 84 -3.95 -3.62 12.43
C GLN A 84 -4.75 -4.85 12.01
N LEU A 85 -4.25 -5.55 10.99
CA LEU A 85 -4.89 -6.77 10.52
C LEU A 85 -4.37 -8.00 11.26
N PRO A 86 -5.25 -8.98 11.55
CA PRO A 86 -4.84 -10.29 12.01
C PRO A 86 -3.83 -10.97 11.07
N PRO A 87 -3.00 -11.90 11.58
CA PRO A 87 -2.14 -12.71 10.74
C PRO A 87 -2.92 -13.48 9.66
N ASN A 88 -2.36 -13.51 8.46
CA ASN A 88 -2.87 -14.14 7.24
C ASN A 88 -4.17 -13.53 6.67
N GLU A 89 -4.64 -12.41 7.22
CA GLU A 89 -5.76 -11.68 6.65
C GLU A 89 -5.29 -10.81 5.47
N ILE A 90 -5.97 -10.92 4.34
CA ILE A 90 -5.69 -10.13 3.13
C ILE A 90 -6.79 -9.08 2.97
N PRO A 91 -6.45 -7.77 2.95
CA PRO A 91 -7.45 -6.73 2.79
C PRO A 91 -8.19 -6.86 1.45
N GLU A 92 -9.51 -6.69 1.44
CA GLU A 92 -10.34 -6.86 0.24
C GLU A 92 -9.87 -5.98 -0.93
N MET A 93 -9.37 -4.78 -0.64
CA MET A 93 -8.86 -3.89 -1.67
C MET A 93 -7.69 -4.51 -2.46
N ILE A 94 -6.90 -5.39 -1.85
CA ILE A 94 -5.80 -6.10 -2.53
C ILE A 94 -6.38 -7.15 -3.50
N LEU A 95 -7.44 -7.84 -3.09
CA LEU A 95 -8.07 -8.90 -3.89
C LEU A 95 -8.84 -8.38 -5.11
N LYS A 96 -9.22 -7.09 -5.12
CA LYS A 96 -10.02 -6.50 -6.23
C LYS A 96 -9.20 -6.14 -7.47
N ARG A 97 -7.88 -6.35 -7.48
CA ARG A 97 -7.01 -5.93 -8.58
C ARG A 97 -5.73 -6.77 -8.65
N PRO A 98 -5.12 -6.93 -9.84
CA PRO A 98 -3.86 -7.62 -9.95
C PRO A 98 -2.74 -6.90 -9.22
N GLN A 99 -1.88 -7.67 -8.56
CA GLN A 99 -0.79 -7.20 -7.70
C GLN A 99 0.55 -7.60 -8.30
N SER A 100 1.50 -6.67 -8.29
CA SER A 100 2.92 -6.96 -8.40
C SER A 100 3.48 -7.12 -6.98
N LEU A 101 3.80 -8.35 -6.60
CA LEU A 101 4.49 -8.70 -5.36
C LEU A 101 5.99 -8.64 -5.62
N ARG A 102 6.72 -7.90 -4.79
CA ARG A 102 8.17 -7.71 -4.91
C ARG A 102 8.81 -8.13 -3.60
N ALA A 103 9.67 -9.13 -3.66
CA ALA A 103 10.31 -9.73 -2.49
C ALA A 103 11.67 -9.09 -2.23
N PHE A 104 11.89 -8.67 -0.99
CA PHE A 104 13.09 -7.95 -0.58
C PHE A 104 13.83 -8.66 0.53
N ASP A 105 15.16 -8.58 0.50
CA ASP A 105 16.01 -8.97 1.62
C ASP A 105 16.14 -7.87 2.68
N ARG A 106 17.03 -8.10 3.66
CA ARG A 106 17.29 -7.17 4.77
C ARG A 106 18.00 -5.87 4.37
N ASP A 107 18.64 -5.86 3.20
CA ASP A 107 19.38 -4.72 2.67
C ASP A 107 18.53 -3.98 1.61
N ASP A 108 17.22 -4.29 1.57
CA ASP A 108 16.23 -3.76 0.63
C ASP A 108 16.56 -4.02 -0.84
N MET A 109 17.25 -5.12 -1.13
CA MET A 109 17.45 -5.59 -2.49
C MET A 109 16.30 -6.51 -2.88
N MET A 110 15.68 -6.19 -4.03
CA MET A 110 14.66 -7.05 -4.61
C MET A 110 15.31 -8.34 -5.12
N LEU A 111 14.88 -9.48 -4.58
CA LEU A 111 15.40 -10.81 -4.90
C LEU A 111 14.54 -11.53 -5.94
N GLU A 112 13.22 -11.34 -5.87
CA GLU A 112 12.25 -12.02 -6.73
C GLU A 112 10.97 -11.17 -6.84
N ALA A 113 10.16 -11.40 -7.88
CA ALA A 113 8.88 -10.76 -8.05
C ALA A 113 7.86 -11.68 -8.72
N MET A 114 6.59 -11.51 -8.36
CA MET A 114 5.46 -12.22 -8.98
C MET A 114 4.35 -11.22 -9.33
N VAL A 115 3.59 -11.52 -10.37
CA VAL A 115 2.29 -10.88 -10.62
C VAL A 115 1.20 -11.89 -10.28
N ALA A 116 0.23 -11.47 -9.49
CA ALA A 116 -0.88 -12.32 -9.05
C ALA A 116 -2.21 -11.59 -9.23
N GLU A 117 -3.20 -12.29 -9.76
CA GLU A 117 -4.59 -11.86 -9.65
C GLU A 117 -5.08 -12.00 -8.21
N GLY A 118 -6.18 -11.32 -7.86
CA GLY A 118 -6.67 -11.25 -6.49
C GLY A 118 -6.76 -12.59 -5.77
N GLY A 119 -7.35 -13.61 -6.40
CA GLY A 119 -7.47 -14.95 -5.83
C GLY A 119 -6.16 -15.72 -5.65
N GLN A 120 -5.06 -15.23 -6.23
CA GLN A 120 -3.74 -15.88 -6.22
C GLN A 120 -2.75 -15.17 -5.28
N VAL A 121 -3.13 -14.01 -4.70
CA VAL A 121 -2.23 -13.19 -3.87
C VAL A 121 -1.70 -13.99 -2.67
N LYS A 122 -2.54 -14.80 -2.03
CA LYS A 122 -2.12 -15.61 -0.88
C LYS A 122 -1.01 -16.59 -1.26
N ASP A 123 -1.22 -17.36 -2.33
CA ASP A 123 -0.28 -18.38 -2.77
C ASP A 123 1.06 -17.74 -3.16
N ALA A 124 1.03 -16.59 -3.84
CA ALA A 124 2.23 -15.83 -4.19
C ALA A 124 2.99 -15.30 -2.95
N ILE A 125 2.28 -14.82 -1.92
CA ILE A 125 2.91 -14.41 -0.65
C ILE A 125 3.60 -15.59 0.02
N GLU A 126 2.94 -16.75 0.05
CA GLU A 126 3.49 -17.96 0.68
C GLU A 126 4.68 -18.53 -0.11
N GLU A 127 4.64 -18.48 -1.44
CA GLU A 127 5.72 -18.95 -2.31
C GLU A 127 6.98 -18.09 -2.16
N LEU A 128 6.86 -16.76 -2.32
CA LEU A 128 7.98 -15.83 -2.11
C LEU A 128 8.53 -15.91 -0.70
N GLY A 129 7.66 -16.18 0.27
CA GLY A 129 8.03 -16.32 1.66
C GLY A 129 8.84 -17.58 2.01
N ARG A 130 8.86 -18.59 1.15
CA ARG A 130 9.70 -19.79 1.34
C ARG A 130 11.16 -19.54 0.95
N LEU A 131 11.45 -18.43 0.27
CA LEU A 131 12.80 -18.05 -0.13
C LEU A 131 13.57 -17.57 1.11
N LYS A 132 14.67 -18.24 1.41
CA LYS A 132 15.44 -18.09 2.66
C LYS A 132 15.85 -16.65 2.98
N ASP A 133 16.19 -15.87 1.96
CA ASP A 133 16.76 -14.53 2.12
C ASP A 133 15.71 -13.41 1.99
N VAL A 134 14.45 -13.77 1.68
CA VAL A 134 13.33 -12.82 1.64
C VAL A 134 12.89 -12.50 3.08
N THR A 135 12.79 -11.21 3.38
CA THR A 135 12.41 -10.72 4.72
C THR A 135 11.05 -10.02 4.73
N TYR A 136 10.64 -9.43 3.61
CA TYR A 136 9.33 -8.79 3.45
C TYR A 136 8.96 -8.68 1.98
N LEU A 137 7.69 -8.37 1.73
CA LEU A 137 7.20 -8.03 0.39
C LEU A 137 6.67 -6.60 0.34
N HIS A 138 6.80 -5.95 -0.81
CA HIS A 138 5.92 -4.85 -1.19
C HIS A 138 4.92 -5.33 -2.23
N LEU A 139 3.66 -4.97 -2.04
CA LEU A 139 2.64 -5.11 -3.06
C LEU A 139 2.46 -3.77 -3.75
N HIS A 140 2.39 -3.82 -5.08
CA HIS A 140 2.07 -2.70 -5.95
C HIS A 140 0.88 -3.06 -6.83
N ASN A 141 0.08 -2.07 -7.21
CA ASN A 141 -0.90 -2.28 -8.27
C ASN A 141 -0.17 -2.67 -9.56
N ALA A 142 -0.54 -3.78 -10.19
CA ALA A 142 0.19 -4.28 -11.36
C ALA A 142 0.12 -3.33 -12.57
N ALA A 143 -1.02 -2.65 -12.76
CA ALA A 143 -1.23 -1.75 -13.90
C ALA A 143 -0.64 -0.35 -13.66
N TYR A 144 -0.87 0.22 -12.47
CA TYR A 144 -0.49 1.59 -12.15
C TYR A 144 0.86 1.72 -11.43
N GLY A 145 1.43 0.62 -10.93
CA GLY A 145 2.72 0.60 -10.23
C GLY A 145 2.72 1.23 -8.84
N CYS A 146 1.61 1.83 -8.39
CA CYS A 146 1.52 2.46 -7.07
C CYS A 146 1.63 1.44 -5.94
N PHE A 147 2.34 1.82 -4.87
CA PHE A 147 2.45 1.01 -3.66
C PHE A 147 1.06 0.74 -3.06
N MET A 148 0.79 -0.49 -2.66
CA MET A 148 -0.50 -0.94 -2.10
C MET A 148 -0.38 -1.23 -0.61
N ALA A 149 0.61 -2.04 -0.22
CA ALA A 149 0.90 -2.37 1.16
C ALA A 149 2.25 -3.09 1.28
N ARG A 150 2.80 -3.11 2.49
CA ARG A 150 3.92 -3.97 2.88
C ARG A 150 3.37 -5.23 3.53
N VAL A 151 3.96 -6.38 3.24
CA VAL A 151 3.70 -7.65 3.92
C VAL A 151 4.97 -8.04 4.67
N GLU A 152 4.80 -8.37 5.94
CA GLU A 152 5.88 -8.88 6.79
C GLU A 152 5.59 -10.33 7.17
N TYR A 153 6.65 -11.12 7.26
CA TYR A 153 6.58 -12.49 7.74
C TYR A 153 6.84 -12.53 9.24
N GLY A 154 6.09 -13.37 9.94
CA GLY A 154 6.27 -13.66 11.37
C GLY A 154 7.09 -14.91 11.63
#